data_AF-A0A954IQS6-F1
#
_entry.id   AF-A0A954IQS6-F1
#
_cell.length_a   1.000
_cell.length_b   1.000
_cell.length_c   1.000
_cell.angle_alpha   90.00
_cell.angle_beta   90.00
_cell.angle_gamma   90.00
#
_symmetry.space_group_name_H-M   'P 1'
#
loop_
_entity.id
_entity.type
_entity.pdbx_description
1 polymer ?
#
loop_
_entity_poly.entity_id
_entity_poly.type
_entity_poly.pdbx_seq_one_letter_code
_entity_poly.pdbx_strand_id
1 'polypeptide(L)'
;MGYYQDAKDDAKEMACQYSTEIAELINEGHCSEYDFDCNNIDGLDCYHHESHVDKHYALLDAAELLDELAEFEETDSGLWEGCEPRQAIGVQAAFTYGSAVWHFYYEIIGELLGDLELEELLEAEEPDAGAIEERVSEFLREY
;
A
#
# COMPACT_ATOMS: atom_id res chain seq x y z
N MET A 1 5.23 15.89 11.02
CA MET A 1 4.58 14.68 10.51
C MET A 1 5.18 13.51 11.26
N GLY A 2 4.38 12.51 11.60
CA GLY A 2 4.83 11.28 12.27
C GLY A 2 4.71 10.08 11.32
N TYR A 3 5.29 8.95 11.68
CA TYR A 3 5.44 7.79 10.80
C TYR A 3 4.11 7.21 10.32
N TYR A 4 3.05 7.33 11.12
CA TYR A 4 1.69 6.94 10.72
C TYR A 4 1.19 7.71 9.50
N GLN A 5 1.30 9.04 9.52
CA GLN A 5 0.86 9.86 8.40
C GLN A 5 1.77 9.64 7.19
N ASP A 6 3.08 9.52 7.41
CA ASP A 6 4.04 9.26 6.35
C ASP A 6 3.73 7.92 5.65
N ALA A 7 3.42 6.85 6.39
CA ALA A 7 3.06 5.56 5.81
C ALA A 7 1.75 5.64 5.00
N LYS A 8 0.76 6.43 5.46
CA LYS A 8 -0.48 6.66 4.72
C LYS A 8 -0.24 7.44 3.42
N ASP A 9 0.63 8.46 3.48
CA ASP A 9 0.99 9.26 2.32
C ASP A 9 1.79 8.42 1.29
N ASP A 10 2.75 7.60 1.74
CA ASP A 10 3.51 6.66 0.90
C ASP A 10 2.57 5.62 0.24
N ALA A 11 1.57 5.11 0.96
CA ALA A 11 0.56 4.19 0.41
C ALA A 11 -0.29 4.85 -0.69
N LYS A 12 -0.68 6.12 -0.49
CA LYS A 12 -1.39 6.91 -1.49
C LYS A 12 -0.52 7.16 -2.73
N GLU A 13 0.74 7.52 -2.54
CA GLU A 13 1.70 7.71 -3.64
C GLU A 13 1.86 6.42 -4.45
N MET A 14 2.00 5.27 -3.77
CA MET A 14 2.05 3.97 -4.41
C MET A 14 0.79 3.64 -5.21
N ALA A 15 -0.41 3.89 -4.67
CA ALA A 15 -1.65 3.70 -5.41
C ALA A 15 -1.75 4.65 -6.63
N CYS A 16 -1.33 5.90 -6.50
CA CYS A 16 -1.30 6.85 -7.61
C CYS A 16 -0.33 6.41 -8.72
N GLN A 17 0.85 5.90 -8.34
CA GLN A 17 1.89 5.44 -9.24
C GLN A 17 1.41 4.28 -10.15
N TYR A 18 0.49 3.44 -9.66
CA TYR A 18 -0.07 2.29 -10.37
C TYR A 18 -1.57 2.44 -10.69
N SER A 19 -2.08 3.68 -10.72
CA SER A 19 -3.51 3.96 -10.88
C SER A 19 -4.12 3.39 -12.17
N THR A 20 -3.37 3.40 -13.28
CA THR A 20 -3.81 2.81 -14.55
C THR A 20 -3.92 1.29 -14.44
N GLU A 21 -2.90 0.62 -13.90
CA GLU A 21 -2.89 -0.84 -13.73
C GLU A 21 -3.96 -1.31 -12.73
N ILE A 22 -4.19 -0.54 -11.66
CA ILE A 22 -5.29 -0.78 -10.71
C ILE A 22 -6.63 -0.71 -11.44
N ALA A 23 -6.85 0.32 -12.26
CA ALA A 23 -8.08 0.48 -13.03
C ALA A 23 -8.30 -0.66 -14.03
N GLU A 24 -7.24 -1.09 -14.72
CA GLU A 24 -7.27 -2.25 -15.63
C GLU A 24 -7.68 -3.52 -14.89
N LEU A 25 -7.05 -3.84 -13.77
CA LEU A 25 -7.37 -5.04 -12.98
C LEU A 25 -8.78 -5.00 -12.39
N ILE A 26 -9.26 -3.83 -11.96
CA ILE A 26 -10.65 -3.64 -11.52
C ILE A 26 -11.62 -3.91 -12.68
N ASN A 27 -11.36 -3.32 -13.85
CA ASN A 27 -12.19 -3.49 -15.04
C ASN A 27 -12.21 -4.95 -15.55
N GLU A 28 -11.10 -5.67 -15.40
CA GLU A 28 -11.00 -7.09 -15.75
C GLU A 28 -11.62 -8.03 -14.69
N GLY A 29 -12.04 -7.48 -13.54
CA GLY A 29 -12.62 -8.24 -12.42
C GLY A 29 -11.59 -9.02 -11.61
N HIS A 30 -10.31 -8.66 -11.71
CA HIS A 30 -9.21 -9.22 -10.91
C HIS A 30 -9.10 -8.57 -9.52
N CYS A 31 -9.79 -7.45 -9.30
CA CYS A 31 -9.89 -6.80 -8.00
C CYS A 31 -11.32 -6.84 -7.49
N SER A 32 -11.54 -7.42 -6.32
CA SER A 32 -12.83 -7.39 -5.64
C SER A 32 -12.65 -7.23 -4.13
N GLU A 33 -13.72 -6.84 -3.44
CA GLU A 33 -13.72 -6.74 -1.97
C GLU A 33 -13.29 -8.04 -1.26
N TYR A 34 -13.39 -9.18 -1.95
CA TYR A 34 -13.09 -10.52 -1.44
C TYR A 34 -11.79 -11.12 -1.99
N ASP A 35 -11.21 -10.52 -3.03
CA ASP A 35 -10.02 -11.01 -3.74
C ASP A 35 -9.21 -9.83 -4.28
N PHE A 36 -8.12 -9.50 -3.59
CA PHE A 36 -7.23 -8.37 -3.90
C PHE A 36 -6.07 -8.83 -4.81
N ASP A 37 -6.37 -9.30 -6.01
CA ASP A 37 -5.32 -9.58 -7.02
C ASP A 37 -4.70 -8.27 -7.57
N CYS A 38 -5.19 -7.10 -7.11
CA CYS A 38 -4.57 -5.77 -7.31
C CYS A 38 -3.12 -5.65 -6.83
N ASN A 39 -2.58 -6.67 -6.14
CA ASN A 39 -1.17 -6.71 -5.73
C ASN A 39 -0.27 -7.40 -6.75
N ASN A 40 -0.85 -8.04 -7.76
CA ASN A 40 -0.13 -8.75 -8.81
C ASN A 40 0.20 -7.82 -10.00
N ILE A 41 0.45 -6.54 -9.68
CA ILE A 41 0.88 -5.54 -10.64
C ILE A 41 2.40 -5.68 -10.82
N ASP A 42 2.86 -5.73 -12.07
CA ASP A 42 4.28 -5.86 -12.37
C ASP A 42 5.07 -4.68 -11.78
N GLY A 43 6.11 -4.99 -11.01
CA GLY A 43 6.98 -3.99 -10.36
C GLY A 43 6.44 -3.38 -9.06
N LEU A 44 5.18 -3.61 -8.67
CA LEU A 44 4.59 -3.06 -7.43
C LEU A 44 5.34 -3.53 -6.17
N ASP A 45 5.62 -4.82 -6.07
CA ASP A 45 6.41 -5.41 -4.97
C ASP A 45 7.84 -4.84 -4.91
N CYS A 46 8.50 -4.73 -6.08
CA CYS A 46 9.84 -4.13 -6.17
C CYS A 46 9.83 -2.66 -5.72
N TYR A 47 8.85 -1.88 -6.16
CA TYR A 47 8.68 -0.50 -5.74
C TYR A 47 8.47 -0.39 -4.23
N HIS A 48 7.61 -1.25 -3.66
CA HIS A 48 7.34 -1.25 -2.23
C HIS A 48 8.60 -1.56 -1.41
N HIS A 49 9.37 -2.56 -1.85
CA HIS A 49 10.62 -2.91 -1.22
C HIS A 49 11.64 -1.76 -1.29
N GLU A 50 11.92 -1.25 -2.49
CA GLU A 50 12.94 -0.21 -2.70
C GLU A 50 12.56 1.11 -2.02
N SER A 51 11.27 1.46 -2.03
CA SER A 51 10.80 2.77 -1.56
C SER A 51 10.42 2.80 -0.10
N HIS A 52 10.10 1.65 0.53
CA HIS A 52 9.57 1.63 1.91
C HIS A 52 10.29 0.65 2.83
N VAL A 53 10.59 -0.57 2.38
CA VAL A 53 11.15 -1.65 3.24
C VAL A 53 12.67 -1.60 3.34
N ASP A 54 13.36 -1.21 2.26
CA ASP A 54 14.83 -1.20 2.22
C ASP A 54 15.44 0.06 2.89
N LYS A 55 14.63 0.81 3.65
CA LYS A 55 15.05 1.99 4.42
C LYS A 55 15.92 1.60 5.61
N HIS A 56 16.91 2.45 5.90
CA HIS A 56 17.75 2.31 7.09
C HIS A 56 17.37 3.34 8.15
N TYR A 57 16.98 2.87 9.34
CA TYR A 57 16.60 3.72 10.46
C TYR A 57 17.70 3.80 11.52
N ALA A 58 17.97 5.01 12.01
CA ALA A 58 18.76 5.17 13.22
C ALA A 58 17.98 4.65 14.44
N LEU A 59 18.67 4.30 15.53
CA LEU A 59 18.03 3.65 16.68
C LEU A 59 16.91 4.45 17.34
N LEU A 60 17.01 5.78 17.37
CA LEU A 60 15.96 6.63 17.95
C LEU A 60 14.75 6.66 17.02
N ASP A 61 14.98 6.92 15.73
CA ASP A 61 13.96 6.91 14.68
C ASP A 61 13.23 5.56 14.64
N ALA A 62 13.96 4.46 14.72
CA ALA A 62 13.41 3.11 14.75
C ALA A 62 12.54 2.86 15.98
N ALA A 63 12.96 3.33 17.16
CA ALA A 63 12.17 3.18 18.38
C ALA A 63 10.89 4.03 18.33
N GLU A 64 10.98 5.29 17.86
CA GLU A 64 9.82 6.16 17.67
C GLU A 64 8.83 5.57 16.65
N LEU A 65 9.33 5.05 15.53
CA LEU A 65 8.53 4.39 14.51
C LEU A 65 7.81 3.16 15.07
N LEU A 66 8.51 2.28 15.78
CA LEU A 66 7.90 1.08 16.37
C LEU A 66 6.85 1.42 17.42
N ASP A 67 7.05 2.47 18.22
CA ASP A 67 6.04 2.95 19.18
C ASP A 67 4.82 3.55 18.47
N GLU A 68 5.01 4.34 17.41
CA GLU A 68 3.92 4.96 16.63
C GLU A 68 3.13 3.95 15.79
N LEU A 69 3.79 2.93 15.25
CA LEU A 69 3.22 1.93 14.33
C LEU A 69 3.03 0.55 14.99
N ALA A 70 2.90 0.49 16.32
CA ALA A 70 2.83 -0.76 17.07
C ALA A 70 1.71 -1.72 16.60
N GLU A 71 0.63 -1.22 15.99
CA GLU A 71 -0.44 -2.05 15.45
C GLU A 71 -0.08 -2.78 14.14
N PHE A 72 0.95 -2.29 13.44
CA PHE A 72 1.48 -2.84 12.19
C PHE A 72 2.82 -3.56 12.39
N GLU A 73 3.21 -3.81 13.64
CA GLU A 73 4.52 -4.36 13.98
C GLU A 73 4.80 -5.67 13.23
N GLU A 74 5.92 -5.71 12.52
CA GLU A 74 6.44 -6.95 11.97
C GLU A 74 7.01 -7.81 13.11
N THR A 75 6.57 -9.07 13.15
CA THR A 75 6.88 -10.02 14.23
C THR A 75 7.65 -11.25 13.74
N ASP A 76 7.85 -11.40 12.43
CA ASP A 76 8.69 -12.45 11.85
C ASP A 76 10.17 -12.19 12.13
N SER A 77 10.60 -12.71 13.27
CA SER A 77 12.01 -12.65 13.69
C SER A 77 13.01 -13.26 12.71
N GLY A 78 12.55 -14.08 11.74
CA GLY A 78 13.39 -14.59 10.67
C GLY A 78 14.00 -13.50 9.79
N LEU A 79 13.33 -12.34 9.68
CA LEU A 79 13.79 -11.20 8.86
C LEU A 79 15.04 -10.52 9.41
N TRP A 80 15.33 -10.65 10.72
CA TRP A 80 16.53 -10.11 11.37
C TRP A 80 17.33 -11.17 12.14
N GLU A 81 17.14 -12.45 11.81
CA GLU A 81 17.94 -13.52 12.38
C GLU A 81 19.42 -13.35 11.98
N GLY A 82 20.32 -13.36 12.97
CA GLY A 82 21.76 -13.20 12.75
C GLY A 82 22.24 -11.76 12.62
N CYS A 83 21.35 -10.76 12.68
CA CYS A 83 21.74 -9.36 12.80
C CYS A 83 22.32 -9.04 14.18
N GLU A 84 23.23 -8.06 14.26
CA GLU A 84 23.60 -7.48 15.54
C GLU A 84 22.38 -6.78 16.17
N PRO A 85 22.22 -6.75 17.51
CA PRO A 85 21.00 -6.25 18.15
C PRO A 85 20.56 -4.85 17.71
N ARG A 86 21.52 -3.96 17.43
CA ARG A 86 21.21 -2.60 16.94
C ARG A 86 20.68 -2.59 15.51
N GLN A 87 21.17 -3.48 14.67
CA GLN A 87 20.71 -3.63 13.29
C GLN A 87 19.34 -4.29 13.27
N ALA A 88 19.10 -5.30 14.13
CA ALA A 88 17.82 -5.97 14.23
C ALA A 88 16.66 -4.98 14.49
N ILE A 89 16.85 -4.00 15.37
CA ILE A 89 15.83 -2.95 15.63
C ILE A 89 15.55 -2.12 14.38
N GLY A 90 16.58 -1.72 13.64
CA GLY A 90 16.41 -0.95 12.40
C GLY A 90 15.73 -1.75 11.30
N VAL A 91 16.04 -3.06 11.19
CA VAL A 91 15.39 -3.97 10.25
C VAL A 91 13.92 -4.16 10.62
N GLN A 92 13.63 -4.45 11.89
CA GLN A 92 12.25 -4.58 12.36
C GLN A 92 11.45 -3.30 12.08
N ALA A 93 12.01 -2.12 12.35
CA ALA A 93 11.36 -0.85 12.05
C ALA A 93 11.06 -0.68 10.55
N ALA A 94 11.98 -1.06 9.67
CA ALA A 94 11.79 -0.94 8.23
C ALA A 94 10.68 -1.87 7.70
N PHE A 95 10.63 -3.11 8.18
CA PHE A 95 9.55 -4.02 7.83
C PHE A 95 8.21 -3.61 8.45
N THR A 96 8.19 -3.15 9.71
CA THR A 96 6.97 -2.59 10.33
C THR A 96 6.42 -1.41 9.52
N TYR A 97 7.30 -0.52 9.04
CA TYR A 97 6.89 0.58 8.18
C TYR A 97 6.31 0.09 6.86
N GLY A 98 6.96 -0.89 6.22
CA GLY A 98 6.43 -1.55 5.02
C GLY A 98 5.03 -2.14 5.25
N SER A 99 4.85 -2.89 6.34
CA SER A 99 3.56 -3.46 6.73
C SER A 99 2.48 -2.40 6.93
N ALA A 100 2.82 -1.24 7.51
CA ALA A 100 1.90 -0.12 7.65
C ALA A 100 1.50 0.47 6.28
N VAL A 101 2.47 0.72 5.40
CA VAL A 101 2.21 1.20 4.02
C VAL A 101 1.31 0.21 3.27
N TRP A 102 1.59 -1.09 3.40
CA TRP A 102 0.79 -2.13 2.75
C TRP A 102 -0.63 -2.19 3.27
N HIS A 103 -0.79 -2.05 4.60
CA HIS A 103 -2.09 -1.96 5.22
C HIS A 103 -2.92 -0.79 4.68
N PHE A 104 -2.35 0.42 4.68
CA PHE A 104 -3.05 1.60 4.15
C PHE A 104 -3.33 1.50 2.65
N TYR A 105 -2.46 0.85 1.89
CA TYR A 105 -2.73 0.57 0.48
C TYR A 105 -3.97 -0.30 0.32
N TYR A 106 -4.10 -1.37 1.11
CA TYR A 106 -5.33 -2.18 1.11
C TYR A 106 -6.56 -1.41 1.52
N GLU A 107 -6.47 -0.53 2.51
CA GLU A 107 -7.59 0.34 2.90
C GLU A 107 -8.01 1.24 1.74
N ILE A 108 -7.06 1.89 1.05
CA ILE A 108 -7.31 2.73 -0.12
C ILE A 108 -8.03 1.94 -1.22
N ILE A 109 -7.52 0.76 -1.58
CA ILE A 109 -8.14 -0.08 -2.62
C ILE A 109 -9.52 -0.56 -2.18
N GLY A 110 -9.70 -0.91 -0.91
CA GLY A 110 -11.00 -1.32 -0.35
C GLY A 110 -12.03 -0.19 -0.43
N GLU A 111 -11.65 1.03 -0.06
CA GLU A 111 -12.52 2.21 -0.19
C GLU A 111 -12.84 2.53 -1.66
N LEU A 112 -11.85 2.41 -2.55
CA LEU A 112 -12.04 2.59 -3.99
C LEU A 112 -13.06 1.60 -4.56
N LEU A 113 -12.98 0.32 -4.17
CA LEU A 113 -13.93 -0.70 -4.62
C LEU A 113 -15.36 -0.49 -4.08
N GLY A 114 -15.51 0.22 -2.97
CA GLY A 114 -16.80 0.65 -2.43
C GLY A 114 -17.34 1.96 -3.01
N ASP A 115 -16.64 2.55 -3.99
CA ASP A 115 -17.07 3.78 -4.65
C ASP A 115 -18.28 3.54 -5.57
N LEU A 116 -19.40 4.20 -5.27
CA LEU A 116 -20.66 4.00 -6.00
C LEU A 116 -20.57 4.40 -7.47
N GLU A 117 -19.80 5.43 -7.80
CA GLU A 117 -19.65 5.86 -9.20
C GLU A 117 -18.83 4.84 -10.00
N LEU A 118 -17.79 4.27 -9.38
CA LEU A 118 -17.03 3.16 -9.96
C LEU A 118 -17.89 1.91 -10.14
N GLU A 119 -18.71 1.55 -9.14
CA GLU A 119 -19.66 0.43 -9.22
C GLU A 119 -20.63 0.63 -10.41
N GLU A 120 -21.23 1.81 -10.56
CA GLU A 120 -22.12 2.14 -11.69
C GLU A 120 -21.44 2.00 -13.05
N LEU A 121 -20.15 2.38 -13.17
CA LEU A 121 -19.36 2.22 -14.39
C LEU A 121 -19.11 0.76 -14.74
N LEU A 122 -18.82 -0.07 -13.73
CA LEU A 122 -18.56 -1.51 -13.90
C LEU A 122 -19.82 -2.30 -14.25
N GLU A 123 -20.99 -1.88 -13.77
CA GLU A 123 -22.28 -2.53 -14.06
C GLU A 123 -22.90 -2.13 -15.42
N ALA A 124 -22.29 -1.19 -16.15
CA ALA A 124 -22.77 -0.78 -17.47
C ALA A 124 -22.78 -1.95 -18.49
N GLU A 125 -23.71 -1.91 -19.45
CA GLU A 125 -23.80 -2.96 -20.51
C GLU A 125 -22.51 -3.05 -21.33
N GLU A 126 -21.85 -1.90 -21.53
CA GLU A 126 -20.53 -1.76 -22.13
C GLU A 126 -19.68 -0.85 -21.22
N PRO A 127 -18.91 -1.40 -20.27
CA PRO A 127 -18.04 -0.62 -19.39
C PRO A 127 -16.99 0.17 -20.20
N ASP A 128 -16.88 1.47 -19.92
CA ASP A 128 -15.89 2.33 -20.54
C ASP A 128 -14.62 2.36 -19.70
N ALA A 129 -13.59 1.64 -20.17
CA ALA A 129 -12.30 1.56 -19.49
C ALA A 129 -11.67 2.95 -19.25
N GLY A 130 -11.87 3.92 -20.13
CA GLY A 130 -11.35 5.28 -19.94
C GLY A 130 -12.06 6.02 -18.82
N ALA A 131 -13.38 5.83 -18.67
CA ALA A 131 -14.15 6.41 -17.57
C ALA A 131 -13.77 5.76 -16.23
N ILE A 132 -13.51 4.46 -16.22
CA ILE A 132 -13.02 3.73 -15.04
C ILE A 132 -11.64 4.25 -14.62
N GLU A 133 -10.69 4.38 -15.56
CA GLU A 133 -9.35 4.92 -15.28
C GLU A 133 -9.41 6.36 -14.75
N GLU A 134 -10.28 7.20 -15.33
CA GLU A 134 -10.52 8.56 -14.86
C GLU A 134 -11.08 8.57 -13.43
N ARG A 135 -12.08 7.74 -13.14
CA ARG A 135 -12.69 7.65 -11.81
C ARG A 135 -11.71 7.18 -10.75
N VAL A 136 -10.92 6.14 -11.04
CA VAL A 136 -9.85 5.65 -10.14
C VAL A 136 -8.84 6.76 -9.87
N SER A 137 -8.40 7.46 -10.91
CA SER A 137 -7.46 8.58 -10.77
C SER A 137 -8.01 9.74 -9.96
N GLU A 138 -9.29 10.06 -10.11
CA GLU A 138 -9.95 11.12 -9.33
C GLU A 138 -10.08 10.74 -7.86
N PHE A 139 -10.56 9.54 -7.56
CA PHE A 139 -10.64 9.00 -6.20
C PHE A 139 -9.29 9.11 -5.48
N LEU A 140 -8.22 8.64 -6.13
CA LEU A 140 -6.87 8.65 -5.57
C LEU A 140 -6.31 10.06 -5.38
N ARG A 141 -6.75 11.07 -6.13
CA ARG A 141 -6.35 12.46 -5.87
C ARG A 141 -7.02 13.02 -4.62
N GLU A 142 -8.27 12.64 -4.39
CA GLU A 142 -9.13 13.17 -3.32
C GLU A 142 -8.93 12.49 -1.96
N TYR A 143 -8.40 11.26 -1.94
CA TYR A 143 -8.10 10.47 -0.73
C TYR A 143 -7.21 11.20 0.30
#